data_AF-A0A8S1LPH9-F1
#
_entry.id   AF-A0A8S1LPH9-F1
#
_cell.length_a   1.000
_cell.length_b   1.000
_cell.length_c   1.000
_cell.angle_alpha   90.00
_cell.angle_beta   90.00
_cell.angle_gamma   90.00
#
_symmetry.space_group_name_H-M   'P 1'
#
loop_
_entity.id
_entity.type
_entity.pdbx_description
1 polymer ?
#
loop_
_entity_poly.entity_id
_entity_poly.type
_entity_poly.pdbx_seq_one_letter_code
_entity_poly.pdbx_strand_id
1 'polypeptide(L)'
;MSLENAIVQWLNKFQQLNIQSFDSLADGWTFSQLLNLVDPTFFSLASETSLKIDKIDNNVQKVQGHLIEMLQKIQQYRTNIQCKPPDYIEIDVLEIIVKQNRQQILALFELILKVILSSNIRGKFIEPILLLEEKDQETLMHFLKNHLDESENQNNEWQEENYIQSLVQKMDEIEYQNTELKQQLNEQEEKRKALKSALDDAVVLLENKDMEIKALTESKCHLEKCLEEKMDFQNEYKESEKIHQKCLEQEHKLAQYELIIEDLRRKEIQFIQLKEEYQQYKYKLQENEKLEQRIESLQERRELDKDVYQKGKERYEKEIAILKQNIKELLLQQSELKESKLNLELELQQKQARLTRSLEQIKTTEIEYGQKIRELQDLLETLHQAEEEMPKITNTTNQQLSQEMKLSINMKNENFEREYYIKENHKLEEKIKELQAQINEMQMVEESKDQKSKFESQLQQSQQISLLTDKIKQFQEHNQQLKKQNEELKKQTQNKKFTQIDSEISVLSLLQEALAKKVKEYKCQENIK
;
A
#
# COMPACT_ATOMS: atom_id res chain seq x y z
N MET A 1 -10.61 113.31 -34.53
CA MET A 1 -10.24 112.01 -33.95
C MET A 1 -11.40 111.06 -34.13
N SER A 2 -11.20 109.75 -34.06
CA SER A 2 -12.31 108.78 -34.15
C SER A 2 -13.21 108.89 -32.92
N LEU A 3 -14.51 108.61 -33.08
CA LEU A 3 -15.50 108.51 -31.99
C LEU A 3 -14.99 107.62 -30.84
N GLU A 4 -14.29 106.54 -31.19
CA GLU A 4 -13.62 105.60 -30.29
C GLU A 4 -12.67 106.29 -29.29
N ASN A 5 -11.86 107.24 -29.76
CA ASN A 5 -10.93 107.97 -28.89
C ASN A 5 -11.68 108.92 -27.96
N ALA A 6 -12.73 109.58 -28.43
CA ALA A 6 -13.57 110.44 -27.61
C ALA A 6 -14.26 109.64 -26.50
N ILE A 7 -14.74 108.42 -26.80
CA ILE A 7 -15.32 107.49 -25.81
C ILE A 7 -14.29 107.13 -24.73
N VAL A 8 -13.06 106.78 -25.10
CA VAL A 8 -11.99 106.45 -24.14
C VAL A 8 -11.66 107.64 -23.23
N GLN A 9 -11.53 108.84 -23.80
CA GLN A 9 -11.25 110.05 -23.02
C GLN A 9 -12.39 110.37 -22.05
N TRP A 10 -13.64 110.23 -22.51
CA TRP A 10 -14.82 110.38 -21.65
C TRP A 10 -14.82 109.37 -20.50
N LEU A 11 -14.60 108.09 -20.76
CA LEU A 11 -14.57 107.05 -19.71
C LEU A 11 -13.45 107.29 -18.69
N ASN A 12 -12.26 107.69 -19.15
CA ASN A 12 -11.15 108.05 -18.27
C ASN A 12 -11.46 109.27 -17.39
N LYS A 13 -12.21 110.26 -17.89
CA LYS A 13 -12.67 111.41 -17.10
C LYS A 13 -13.82 111.05 -16.14
N PHE A 14 -14.75 110.22 -16.58
CA PHE A 14 -15.98 109.88 -15.85
C PHE A 14 -15.69 109.01 -14.61
N GLN A 15 -14.83 108.00 -14.74
CA GLN A 15 -14.55 107.02 -13.67
C GLN A 15 -13.09 107.03 -13.16
N GLN A 16 -12.26 107.99 -13.59
CA GLN A 16 -10.80 108.00 -13.30
C GLN A 16 -10.11 106.68 -13.70
N LEU A 17 -10.61 106.04 -14.76
CA LEU A 17 -10.03 104.81 -15.27
C LEU A 17 -8.74 105.11 -16.05
N ASN A 18 -7.87 104.11 -16.15
CA ASN A 18 -6.62 104.21 -16.93
C ASN A 18 -6.72 103.36 -18.20
N ILE A 19 -7.73 103.64 -19.02
CA ILE A 19 -7.99 102.95 -20.29
C ILE A 19 -7.02 103.50 -21.33
N GLN A 20 -6.14 102.64 -21.84
CA GLN A 20 -5.10 103.03 -22.80
C GLN A 20 -5.58 103.05 -24.25
N SER A 21 -6.58 102.23 -24.58
CA SER A 21 -7.10 102.08 -25.95
C SER A 21 -8.56 101.63 -25.97
N PHE A 22 -9.28 101.89 -27.06
CA PHE A 22 -10.68 101.47 -27.22
C PHE A 22 -10.84 99.94 -27.20
N ASP A 23 -9.83 99.22 -27.71
CA ASP A 23 -9.82 97.75 -27.73
C ASP A 23 -9.76 97.15 -26.31
N SER A 24 -9.34 97.93 -25.30
CA SER A 24 -9.36 97.53 -23.89
C SER A 24 -10.77 97.44 -23.29
N LEU A 25 -11.81 97.83 -24.03
CA LEU A 25 -13.22 97.68 -23.62
C LEU A 25 -13.81 96.31 -23.99
N ALA A 26 -13.08 95.49 -24.77
CA ALA A 26 -13.55 94.20 -25.26
C ALA A 26 -13.79 93.15 -24.16
N ASP A 27 -13.26 93.37 -22.95
CA ASP A 27 -13.47 92.47 -21.80
C ASP A 27 -14.81 92.68 -21.10
N GLY A 28 -15.54 93.75 -21.42
CA GLY A 28 -16.83 94.09 -20.83
C GLY A 28 -16.76 94.64 -19.40
N TRP A 29 -15.60 94.62 -18.76
CA TRP A 29 -15.46 95.00 -17.35
C TRP A 29 -15.82 96.46 -17.11
N THR A 30 -15.32 97.35 -17.96
CA THR A 30 -15.62 98.78 -17.90
C THR A 30 -17.12 99.04 -18.13
N PHE A 31 -17.76 98.27 -19.01
CA PHE A 31 -19.19 98.40 -19.30
C PHE A 31 -20.07 97.94 -18.14
N SER A 32 -19.71 96.83 -17.48
CA SER A 32 -20.36 96.39 -16.25
C SER A 32 -20.25 97.43 -15.13
N GLN A 33 -19.09 98.07 -14.97
CA GLN A 33 -18.93 99.16 -14.01
C GLN A 33 -19.85 100.36 -14.32
N LEU A 34 -20.03 100.71 -15.59
CA LEU A 34 -20.97 101.78 -16.00
C LEU A 34 -22.42 101.39 -15.70
N LEU A 35 -22.83 100.17 -16.02
CA LEU A 35 -24.19 99.67 -15.79
C LEU A 35 -24.52 99.59 -14.30
N ASN A 36 -23.56 99.18 -13.46
CA ASN A 36 -23.71 99.21 -12.01
C ASN A 36 -23.91 100.64 -11.48
N LEU A 37 -23.33 101.67 -12.12
CA LEU A 37 -23.64 103.05 -11.74
C LEU A 37 -25.07 103.45 -12.13
N VAL A 38 -25.60 102.94 -13.25
CA VAL A 38 -27.00 103.16 -13.69
C VAL A 38 -28.00 102.66 -12.68
N ASP A 39 -27.86 101.40 -12.27
CA ASP A 39 -28.73 100.78 -11.29
C ASP A 39 -27.97 99.69 -10.53
N PRO A 40 -27.40 100.01 -9.35
CA PRO A 40 -26.62 99.05 -8.56
C PRO A 40 -27.44 97.87 -8.04
N THR A 41 -28.78 98.01 -7.99
CA THR A 41 -29.67 96.95 -7.50
C THR A 41 -29.94 95.89 -8.57
N PHE A 42 -29.98 96.31 -9.84
CA PHE A 42 -30.19 95.42 -10.98
C PHE A 42 -28.86 94.91 -11.56
N PHE A 43 -27.85 95.77 -11.70
CA PHE A 43 -26.53 95.45 -12.25
C PHE A 43 -25.49 95.30 -11.14
N SER A 44 -25.64 94.31 -10.25
CA SER A 44 -24.74 94.18 -9.10
C SER A 44 -23.34 93.61 -9.45
N LEU A 45 -22.28 94.31 -9.00
CA LEU A 45 -20.88 93.87 -9.12
C LEU A 45 -20.55 92.62 -8.27
N ALA A 46 -21.45 92.19 -7.37
CA ALA A 46 -21.23 91.03 -6.48
C ALA A 46 -21.08 89.69 -7.24
N SER A 47 -21.57 89.64 -8.48
CA SER A 47 -21.39 88.54 -9.42
C SER A 47 -20.11 88.63 -10.28
N GLU A 48 -19.42 89.78 -10.25
CA GLU A 48 -18.34 90.13 -11.20
C GLU A 48 -16.96 90.27 -10.54
N THR A 49 -16.84 90.13 -9.21
CA THR A 49 -15.54 90.13 -8.47
C THR A 49 -14.53 89.07 -8.91
N SER A 50 -14.89 88.17 -9.83
CA SER A 50 -14.01 87.17 -10.44
C SER A 50 -13.29 87.66 -11.72
N LEU A 51 -13.53 88.90 -12.17
CA LEU A 51 -13.02 89.47 -13.45
C LEU A 51 -11.89 90.49 -13.29
N LYS A 52 -11.24 90.61 -12.13
CA LYS A 52 -9.85 91.09 -12.12
C LYS A 52 -9.01 89.99 -12.77
N ILE A 53 -9.00 90.00 -14.11
CA ILE A 53 -8.12 89.19 -14.94
C ILE A 53 -6.73 89.77 -14.69
N ASP A 54 -6.07 89.29 -13.63
CA ASP A 54 -4.63 89.38 -13.51
C ASP A 54 -4.08 88.74 -14.78
N LYS A 55 -3.41 89.57 -15.58
CA LYS A 55 -2.68 89.21 -16.79
C LYS A 55 -2.02 87.86 -16.57
N ILE A 56 -2.39 86.84 -17.39
CA ILE A 56 -1.62 85.63 -17.77
C ILE A 56 -2.52 84.40 -18.07
N ASP A 57 -3.86 84.45 -17.99
CA ASP A 57 -4.71 83.40 -18.61
C ASP A 57 -6.00 83.97 -19.24
N ASN A 58 -5.98 84.17 -20.56
CA ASN A 58 -7.12 84.58 -21.39
C ASN A 58 -8.16 83.46 -21.45
N ASN A 59 -9.02 83.38 -20.44
CA ASN A 59 -10.14 82.45 -20.46
C ASN A 59 -11.27 83.03 -21.32
N VAL A 60 -11.11 82.94 -22.65
CA VAL A 60 -12.04 83.45 -23.69
C VAL A 60 -13.49 83.05 -23.38
N GLN A 61 -13.71 81.82 -22.90
CA GLN A 61 -15.03 81.32 -22.53
C GLN A 61 -15.66 82.07 -21.33
N LYS A 62 -14.85 82.51 -20.35
CA LYS A 62 -15.36 83.29 -19.21
C LYS A 62 -15.75 84.71 -19.62
N VAL A 63 -14.92 85.36 -20.46
CA VAL A 63 -15.24 86.68 -21.02
C VAL A 63 -16.48 86.59 -21.93
N GLN A 64 -16.59 85.52 -22.71
CA GLN A 64 -17.77 85.26 -23.55
C GLN A 64 -19.03 85.07 -22.72
N GLY A 65 -18.98 84.24 -21.68
CA GLY A 65 -20.10 84.05 -20.76
C GLY A 65 -20.52 85.37 -20.10
N HIS A 66 -19.55 86.18 -19.66
CA HIS A 66 -19.80 87.48 -19.05
C HIS A 66 -20.49 88.47 -20.01
N LEU A 67 -19.99 88.62 -21.24
CA LEU A 67 -20.59 89.51 -22.23
C LEU A 67 -22.00 89.06 -22.65
N ILE A 68 -22.25 87.75 -22.77
CA ILE A 68 -23.59 87.20 -23.06
C ILE A 68 -24.55 87.52 -21.90
N GLU A 69 -24.13 87.29 -20.66
CA GLU A 69 -24.96 87.57 -19.48
C GLU A 69 -25.25 89.07 -19.36
N MET A 70 -24.25 89.93 -19.59
CA MET A 70 -24.42 91.38 -19.59
C MET A 70 -25.40 91.84 -20.65
N LEU A 71 -25.29 91.35 -21.90
CA LEU A 71 -26.23 91.65 -22.98
C LEU A 71 -27.67 91.24 -22.66
N GLN A 72 -27.86 90.05 -22.08
CA GLN A 72 -29.18 89.59 -21.64
C GLN A 72 -29.74 90.49 -20.54
N LYS A 73 -28.94 90.89 -19.55
CA LYS A 73 -29.36 91.81 -18.49
C LYS A 73 -29.71 93.19 -19.04
N ILE A 74 -28.93 93.72 -19.99
CA ILE A 74 -29.23 95.00 -20.66
C ILE A 74 -30.58 94.95 -21.38
N GLN A 75 -30.82 93.89 -22.16
CA GLN A 75 -32.08 93.71 -22.89
C GLN A 75 -33.26 93.56 -21.93
N GLN A 76 -33.12 92.76 -20.87
CA GLN A 76 -34.13 92.61 -19.82
C GLN A 76 -34.41 93.93 -19.09
N TYR A 77 -33.37 94.74 -18.82
CA TYR A 77 -33.56 96.04 -18.18
C TYR A 77 -34.35 96.99 -19.07
N ARG A 78 -34.07 97.01 -20.38
CA ARG A 78 -34.82 97.84 -21.32
C ARG A 78 -36.28 97.44 -21.44
N THR A 79 -36.56 96.14 -21.53
CA THR A 79 -37.95 95.65 -21.67
C THR A 79 -38.73 95.74 -20.37
N ASN A 80 -38.12 95.36 -19.24
CA ASN A 80 -38.85 95.15 -17.99
C ASN A 80 -38.84 96.36 -17.07
N ILE A 81 -37.77 97.18 -17.10
CA ILE A 81 -37.63 98.35 -16.22
C ILE A 81 -37.90 99.65 -16.98
N GLN A 82 -37.32 99.82 -18.17
CA GLN A 82 -37.52 101.03 -18.98
C GLN A 82 -38.76 100.96 -19.88
N CYS A 83 -39.43 99.80 -19.95
CA CYS A 83 -40.60 99.54 -20.78
C CYS A 83 -40.41 99.96 -22.26
N LYS A 84 -39.18 99.83 -22.77
CA LYS A 84 -38.84 100.06 -24.17
C LYS A 84 -38.80 98.72 -24.92
N PRO A 85 -39.19 98.68 -26.20
CA PRO A 85 -39.06 97.46 -26.99
C PRO A 85 -37.58 97.01 -27.03
N PRO A 86 -37.32 95.70 -27.14
CA PRO A 86 -35.95 95.20 -27.28
C PRO A 86 -35.35 95.76 -28.58
N ASP A 87 -34.16 96.34 -28.48
CA ASP A 87 -33.42 96.81 -29.64
C ASP A 87 -32.89 95.60 -30.43
N TYR A 88 -33.19 95.55 -31.73
CA TYR A 88 -32.67 94.53 -32.65
C TYR A 88 -31.25 94.88 -33.13
N ILE A 89 -30.34 95.13 -32.20
CA ILE A 89 -28.90 95.29 -32.51
C ILE A 89 -28.27 93.90 -32.37
N GLU A 90 -27.86 93.30 -33.49
CA GLU A 90 -27.18 92.01 -33.51
C GLU A 90 -25.71 92.19 -33.12
N ILE A 91 -25.39 91.91 -31.86
CA ILE A 91 -24.04 92.00 -31.30
C ILE A 91 -23.41 90.61 -31.27
N ASP A 92 -22.36 90.40 -32.08
CA ASP A 92 -21.60 89.15 -32.08
C ASP A 92 -20.46 89.22 -31.04
N VAL A 93 -20.70 88.56 -29.90
CA VAL A 93 -19.75 88.47 -28.78
C VAL A 93 -18.44 87.77 -29.18
N LEU A 94 -18.46 86.83 -30.13
CA LEU A 94 -17.24 86.16 -30.60
C LEU A 94 -16.37 87.09 -31.43
N GLU A 95 -16.97 87.98 -32.24
CA GLU A 95 -16.22 88.99 -32.97
C GLU A 95 -15.58 90.04 -32.05
N ILE A 96 -16.21 90.36 -30.92
CA ILE A 96 -15.64 91.26 -29.89
C ILE A 96 -14.39 90.62 -29.26
N ILE A 97 -14.47 89.36 -28.85
CA ILE A 97 -13.39 88.74 -28.05
C ILE A 97 -12.24 88.25 -28.94
N VAL A 98 -12.54 87.62 -30.08
CA VAL A 98 -11.54 86.94 -30.92
C VAL A 98 -10.92 87.89 -31.94
N LYS A 99 -11.74 88.77 -32.55
CA LYS A 99 -11.29 89.69 -33.61
C LYS A 99 -11.07 91.12 -33.12
N GLN A 100 -11.45 91.44 -31.87
CA GLN A 100 -11.50 92.81 -31.34
C GLN A 100 -12.20 93.76 -32.33
N ASN A 101 -13.33 93.31 -32.88
CA ASN A 101 -14.06 94.07 -33.87
C ASN A 101 -14.62 95.36 -33.24
N ARG A 102 -14.01 96.49 -33.60
CA ARG A 102 -14.36 97.82 -33.06
C ARG A 102 -15.80 98.23 -33.32
N GLN A 103 -16.39 97.81 -34.44
CA GLN A 103 -17.80 98.09 -34.73
C GLN A 103 -18.72 97.36 -33.75
N GLN A 104 -18.38 96.13 -33.36
CA GLN A 104 -19.16 95.36 -32.40
C GLN A 104 -19.00 95.90 -30.97
N ILE A 105 -17.79 96.36 -30.60
CA ILE A 105 -17.56 97.07 -29.33
C ILE A 105 -18.35 98.39 -29.30
N LEU A 106 -18.43 99.11 -30.42
CA LEU A 106 -19.22 100.34 -30.54
C LEU A 106 -20.72 100.07 -30.46
N ALA A 107 -21.24 99.02 -31.12
CA ALA A 107 -22.64 98.62 -31.03
C ALA A 107 -23.05 98.23 -29.59
N LEU A 108 -22.14 97.55 -28.87
CA LEU A 108 -22.32 97.26 -27.45
C LEU A 108 -22.37 98.55 -26.61
N PHE A 109 -21.47 99.50 -26.90
CA PHE A 109 -21.48 100.81 -26.26
C PHE A 109 -22.77 101.60 -26.54
N GLU A 110 -23.26 101.60 -27.77
CA GLU A 110 -24.54 102.24 -28.17
C GLU A 110 -25.72 101.71 -27.37
N LEU A 111 -25.80 100.38 -27.21
CA LEU A 111 -26.87 99.75 -26.45
C LEU A 111 -26.85 100.17 -24.97
N ILE A 112 -25.65 100.22 -24.37
CA ILE A 112 -25.45 100.69 -22.99
C ILE A 112 -25.80 102.17 -22.87
N LEU A 113 -25.42 102.97 -23.86
CA LEU A 113 -25.71 104.40 -23.88
C LEU A 113 -27.21 104.69 -23.93
N LYS A 114 -27.97 103.91 -24.70
CA LYS A 114 -29.43 103.99 -24.72
C LYS A 114 -30.06 103.67 -23.36
N VAL A 115 -29.48 102.71 -22.62
CA VAL A 115 -29.88 102.43 -21.22
C VAL A 115 -29.58 103.63 -20.33
N ILE A 116 -28.36 104.20 -20.41
CA ILE A 116 -27.94 105.36 -19.62
C ILE A 116 -28.85 106.57 -19.90
N LEU A 117 -29.10 106.89 -21.17
CA LEU A 117 -29.90 108.04 -21.60
C LEU A 117 -31.37 107.94 -21.16
N SER A 118 -31.88 106.71 -21.07
CA SER A 118 -33.23 106.41 -20.59
C SER A 118 -33.31 106.30 -19.05
N SER A 119 -32.20 106.47 -18.34
CA SER A 119 -32.13 106.39 -16.87
C SER A 119 -32.33 107.74 -16.19
N ASN A 120 -32.73 107.70 -14.91
CA ASN A 120 -32.90 108.89 -14.06
C ASN A 120 -31.59 109.61 -13.75
N ILE A 121 -30.43 109.00 -14.03
CA ILE A 121 -29.12 109.56 -13.73
C ILE A 121 -28.36 110.04 -14.97
N ARG A 122 -29.01 110.10 -16.14
CA ARG A 122 -28.41 110.55 -17.41
C ARG A 122 -27.60 111.85 -17.31
N GLY A 123 -28.05 112.81 -16.49
CA GLY A 123 -27.38 114.09 -16.30
C GLY A 123 -25.95 113.93 -15.76
N LYS A 124 -25.74 112.97 -14.84
CA LYS A 124 -24.40 112.68 -14.29
C LYS A 124 -23.43 112.14 -15.33
N PHE A 125 -23.92 111.43 -16.36
CA PHE A 125 -23.09 110.88 -17.44
C PHE A 125 -22.75 111.92 -18.51
N ILE A 126 -23.64 112.88 -18.74
CA ILE A 126 -23.46 113.98 -19.70
C ILE A 126 -22.51 115.04 -19.15
N GLU A 127 -22.56 115.35 -17.84
CA GLU A 127 -21.74 116.39 -17.20
C GLU A 127 -20.22 116.24 -17.49
N PRO A 128 -19.59 115.04 -17.38
CA PRO A 128 -18.16 114.90 -17.66
C PRO A 128 -17.77 114.99 -19.13
N ILE A 129 -18.73 114.92 -20.06
CA ILE A 129 -18.48 115.23 -21.48
C ILE A 129 -18.10 116.70 -21.61
N LEU A 130 -18.74 117.61 -20.85
CA LEU A 130 -18.45 119.05 -20.88
C LEU A 130 -17.06 119.44 -20.33
N LEU A 131 -16.32 118.47 -19.77
CA LEU A 131 -14.95 118.65 -19.27
C LEU A 131 -13.88 118.16 -20.26
N LEU A 132 -14.28 117.67 -21.43
CA LEU A 132 -13.38 117.22 -22.50
C LEU A 132 -12.93 118.38 -23.40
N GLU A 133 -11.99 118.15 -24.31
CA GLU A 133 -11.65 119.13 -25.34
C GLU A 133 -12.84 119.35 -26.30
N GLU A 134 -13.04 120.58 -26.76
CA GLU A 134 -14.21 121.02 -27.55
C GLU A 134 -14.54 120.09 -28.74
N LYS A 135 -13.51 119.53 -29.40
CA LYS A 135 -13.65 118.59 -30.52
C LYS A 135 -14.21 117.22 -30.10
N ASP A 136 -13.84 116.73 -28.92
CA ASP A 136 -14.34 115.47 -28.37
C ASP A 136 -15.76 115.64 -27.82
N GLN A 137 -16.05 116.82 -27.26
CA GLN A 137 -17.42 117.20 -26.86
C GLN A 137 -18.37 117.17 -28.06
N GLU A 138 -18.00 117.83 -29.17
CA GLU A 138 -18.81 117.90 -30.38
C GLU A 138 -19.08 116.50 -30.95
N THR A 139 -18.05 115.66 -31.01
CA THR A 139 -18.14 114.27 -31.52
C THR A 139 -19.11 113.42 -30.69
N LEU A 140 -19.00 113.45 -29.37
CA LEU A 140 -19.87 112.68 -28.47
C LEU A 140 -21.30 113.25 -28.41
N MET A 141 -21.46 114.57 -28.42
CA MET A 141 -22.78 115.20 -28.38
C MET A 141 -23.57 114.96 -29.66
N HIS A 142 -22.93 114.96 -30.83
CA HIS A 142 -23.58 114.59 -32.08
C HIS A 142 -24.03 113.12 -32.05
N PHE A 143 -23.20 112.23 -31.51
CA PHE A 143 -23.55 110.82 -31.34
C PHE A 143 -24.74 110.63 -30.38
N LEU A 144 -24.78 111.35 -29.26
CA LEU A 144 -25.89 111.32 -28.29
C LEU A 144 -27.21 111.83 -28.87
N LYS A 145 -27.16 112.91 -29.66
CA LYS A 145 -28.35 113.53 -30.24
C LYS A 145 -29.11 112.58 -31.16
N ASN A 146 -28.39 111.81 -31.97
CA ASN A 146 -28.99 110.84 -32.90
C ASN A 146 -29.81 109.74 -32.21
N HIS A 147 -29.60 109.52 -30.91
CA HIS A 147 -30.32 108.50 -30.14
C HIS A 147 -31.39 109.06 -29.19
N LEU A 148 -31.66 110.37 -29.23
CA LEU A 148 -32.71 111.04 -28.43
C LEU A 148 -34.04 111.25 -29.19
N ASP A 149 -34.04 111.21 -30.54
CA ASP A 149 -35.16 111.68 -31.38
C ASP A 149 -36.14 110.57 -31.88
N GLU A 150 -36.10 109.33 -31.37
CA GLU A 150 -37.05 108.27 -31.77
C GLU A 150 -38.37 108.31 -30.97
N SER A 151 -39.23 109.28 -31.27
CA SER A 151 -40.68 109.18 -31.01
C SER A 151 -41.48 110.12 -31.91
N GLU A 152 -42.54 109.59 -32.53
CA GLU A 152 -43.63 110.25 -33.28
C GLU A 152 -43.55 110.18 -34.81
N ASN A 153 -44.43 109.36 -35.40
CA ASN A 153 -45.11 109.52 -36.71
C ASN A 153 -45.98 108.26 -36.93
N GLN A 154 -47.24 108.25 -37.36
CA GLN A 154 -48.15 109.27 -37.88
C GLN A 154 -49.58 108.69 -37.78
N ASN A 155 -50.50 109.48 -37.22
CA ASN A 155 -51.94 109.39 -37.50
C ASN A 155 -52.19 110.14 -38.82
N ASN A 156 -52.99 109.56 -39.72
CA ASN A 156 -53.71 110.31 -40.76
C ASN A 156 -55.08 109.65 -40.97
N GLU A 157 -56.10 110.25 -40.36
CA GLU A 157 -57.50 110.14 -40.76
C GLU A 157 -57.67 110.83 -42.12
N TRP A 158 -58.36 110.18 -43.07
CA TRP A 158 -59.29 110.76 -44.04
C TRP A 158 -59.68 109.65 -45.03
N GLN A 159 -60.86 109.02 -44.81
CA GLN A 159 -61.79 108.44 -45.81
C GLN A 159 -62.80 107.50 -45.09
N GLU A 160 -63.68 108.00 -44.22
CA GLU A 160 -64.56 107.15 -43.39
C GLU A 160 -65.42 106.13 -44.20
N GLU A 161 -65.90 106.43 -45.41
CA GLU A 161 -66.74 105.46 -46.16
C GLU A 161 -65.96 104.37 -46.92
N ASN A 162 -64.80 104.69 -47.51
CA ASN A 162 -63.89 103.67 -48.07
C ASN A 162 -63.14 102.90 -46.97
N TYR A 163 -62.86 103.56 -45.85
CA TYR A 163 -62.20 102.95 -44.69
C TYR A 163 -63.14 101.96 -44.01
N ILE A 164 -64.43 102.27 -43.83
CA ILE A 164 -65.42 101.32 -43.30
C ILE A 164 -65.62 100.13 -44.24
N GLN A 165 -65.71 100.33 -45.57
CA GLN A 165 -65.78 99.18 -46.50
C GLN A 165 -64.49 98.34 -46.52
N SER A 166 -63.31 98.97 -46.48
CA SER A 166 -62.05 98.23 -46.37
C SER A 166 -61.90 97.56 -45.00
N LEU A 167 -62.45 98.14 -43.93
CA LEU A 167 -62.46 97.55 -42.59
C LEU A 167 -63.41 96.37 -42.51
N VAL A 168 -64.59 96.45 -43.13
CA VAL A 168 -65.54 95.32 -43.22
C VAL A 168 -64.93 94.21 -44.06
N GLN A 169 -64.32 94.51 -45.23
CA GLN A 169 -63.59 93.51 -46.00
C GLN A 169 -62.41 92.92 -45.21
N LYS A 170 -61.64 93.74 -44.50
CA LYS A 170 -60.58 93.25 -43.61
C LYS A 170 -61.13 92.44 -42.44
N MET A 171 -62.31 92.77 -41.93
CA MET A 171 -62.97 92.04 -40.86
C MET A 171 -63.45 90.68 -41.36
N ASP A 172 -64.05 90.62 -42.54
CA ASP A 172 -64.44 89.39 -43.24
C ASP A 172 -63.21 88.54 -43.58
N GLU A 173 -62.10 89.16 -44.04
CA GLU A 173 -60.82 88.48 -44.27
C GLU A 173 -60.21 87.96 -42.96
N ILE A 174 -60.27 88.73 -41.87
CA ILE A 174 -59.81 88.30 -40.54
C ILE A 174 -60.71 87.19 -39.99
N GLU A 175 -62.01 87.23 -40.23
CA GLU A 175 -62.95 86.19 -39.79
C GLU A 175 -62.72 84.90 -40.59
N TYR A 176 -62.50 85.01 -41.90
CA TYR A 176 -62.08 83.90 -42.75
C TYR A 176 -60.73 83.31 -42.29
N GLN A 177 -59.71 84.14 -42.08
CA GLN A 177 -58.42 83.69 -41.55
C GLN A 177 -58.54 83.07 -40.16
N ASN A 178 -59.40 83.59 -39.28
CA ASN A 178 -59.64 83.02 -37.95
C ASN A 178 -60.33 81.67 -38.02
N THR A 179 -61.28 81.48 -38.95
CA THR A 179 -61.92 80.17 -39.16
C THR A 179 -60.94 79.16 -39.74
N GLU A 180 -60.12 79.56 -40.71
CA GLU A 180 -59.06 78.72 -41.27
C GLU A 180 -58.01 78.35 -40.22
N LEU A 181 -57.54 79.31 -39.41
CA LEU A 181 -56.60 79.06 -38.31
C LEU A 181 -57.19 78.16 -37.23
N LYS A 182 -58.48 78.30 -36.88
CA LYS A 182 -59.16 77.39 -35.95
C LYS A 182 -59.25 75.98 -36.50
N GLN A 183 -59.51 75.83 -37.81
CA GLN A 183 -59.52 74.53 -38.46
C GLN A 183 -58.13 73.89 -38.46
N GLN A 184 -57.08 74.65 -38.82
CA GLN A 184 -55.70 74.19 -38.76
C GLN A 184 -55.28 73.81 -37.33
N LEU A 185 -55.68 74.59 -36.32
CA LEU A 185 -55.42 74.28 -34.92
C LEU A 185 -56.08 72.96 -34.51
N ASN A 186 -57.35 72.75 -34.86
CA ASN A 186 -58.07 71.53 -34.56
C ASN A 186 -57.44 70.30 -35.27
N GLU A 187 -57.03 70.45 -36.53
CA GLU A 187 -56.32 69.39 -37.26
C GLU A 187 -54.97 69.06 -36.62
N GLN A 188 -54.22 70.05 -36.12
CA GLN A 188 -52.97 69.84 -35.40
C GLN A 188 -53.19 69.18 -34.04
N GLU A 189 -54.26 69.55 -33.31
CA GLU A 189 -54.61 68.90 -32.05
C GLU A 189 -54.96 67.43 -32.22
N GLU A 190 -55.75 67.09 -33.25
CA GLU A 190 -56.08 65.70 -33.58
C GLU A 190 -54.83 64.91 -34.01
N LYS A 191 -53.94 65.50 -34.83
CA LYS A 191 -52.64 64.89 -35.16
C LYS A 191 -51.78 64.67 -33.92
N ARG A 192 -51.76 65.62 -32.98
CA ARG A 192 -51.02 65.49 -31.71
C ARG A 192 -51.59 64.37 -30.85
N LYS A 193 -52.92 64.25 -30.74
CA LYS A 193 -53.57 63.15 -30.01
C LYS A 193 -53.24 61.79 -30.63
N ALA A 194 -53.31 61.67 -31.96
CA ALA A 194 -52.97 60.43 -32.66
C ALA A 194 -51.50 60.05 -32.47
N LEU A 195 -50.57 61.00 -32.61
CA LEU A 195 -49.14 60.78 -32.37
C LEU A 195 -48.85 60.39 -30.93
N LYS A 196 -49.52 61.01 -29.95
CA LYS A 196 -49.37 60.65 -28.54
C LYS A 196 -49.84 59.22 -28.27
N SER A 197 -51.01 58.84 -28.81
CA SER A 197 -51.51 57.45 -28.68
C SER A 197 -50.52 56.44 -29.29
N ALA A 198 -49.99 56.72 -30.49
CA ALA A 198 -49.02 55.84 -31.13
C ALA A 198 -47.69 55.74 -30.35
N LEU A 199 -47.27 56.84 -29.71
CA LEU A 199 -46.10 56.84 -28.84
C LEU A 199 -46.33 55.99 -27.58
N ASP A 200 -47.50 56.15 -26.93
CA ASP A 200 -47.86 55.37 -25.75
C ASP A 200 -47.90 53.86 -26.08
N ASP A 201 -48.49 53.48 -27.23
CA ASP A 201 -48.50 52.09 -27.72
C ASP A 201 -47.07 51.55 -27.98
N ALA A 202 -46.19 52.38 -28.56
CA ALA A 202 -44.81 52.00 -28.84
C ALA A 202 -43.99 51.82 -27.54
N VAL A 203 -44.23 52.65 -26.52
CA VAL A 203 -43.58 52.52 -25.21
C VAL A 203 -43.98 51.21 -24.54
N VAL A 204 -45.28 50.89 -24.52
CA VAL A 204 -45.76 49.61 -23.97
C VAL A 204 -45.15 48.41 -24.70
N LEU A 205 -45.01 48.50 -26.02
CA LEU A 205 -44.39 47.43 -26.82
C LEU A 205 -42.91 47.26 -26.50
N LEU A 206 -42.17 48.36 -26.29
CA LEU A 206 -40.77 48.33 -25.86
C LEU A 206 -40.61 47.74 -24.45
N GLU A 207 -41.44 48.13 -23.50
CA GLU A 207 -41.42 47.57 -22.14
C GLU A 207 -41.67 46.06 -22.14
N ASN A 208 -42.63 45.60 -22.96
CA ASN A 208 -42.88 44.17 -23.14
C ASN A 208 -41.68 43.44 -23.76
N LYS A 209 -41.01 44.05 -24.74
CA LYS A 209 -39.80 43.48 -25.36
C LYS A 209 -38.63 43.43 -24.37
N ASP A 210 -38.47 44.43 -23.53
CA ASP A 210 -37.45 44.45 -22.48
C ASP A 210 -37.70 43.35 -21.43
N MET A 211 -38.96 43.13 -21.06
CA MET A 211 -39.32 42.02 -20.17
C MET A 211 -39.03 40.65 -20.82
N GLU A 212 -39.34 40.48 -22.10
CA GLU A 212 -39.03 39.27 -22.86
C GLU A 212 -37.51 39.03 -22.94
N ILE A 213 -36.72 40.07 -23.21
CA ILE A 213 -35.25 39.99 -23.24
C ILE A 213 -34.69 39.60 -21.87
N LYS A 214 -35.20 40.17 -20.77
CA LYS A 214 -34.78 39.80 -19.41
C LYS A 214 -35.07 38.33 -19.12
N ALA A 215 -36.30 37.88 -19.39
CA ALA A 215 -36.69 36.48 -19.20
C ALA A 215 -35.84 35.51 -20.04
N LEU A 216 -35.55 35.86 -21.30
CA LEU A 216 -34.66 35.07 -22.17
C LEU A 216 -33.22 35.04 -21.66
N THR A 217 -32.73 36.15 -21.10
CA THR A 217 -31.38 36.25 -20.53
C THR A 217 -31.25 35.38 -19.28
N GLU A 218 -32.24 35.42 -18.39
CA GLU A 218 -32.29 34.56 -17.20
C GLU A 218 -32.38 33.08 -17.59
N SER A 219 -33.23 32.75 -18.58
CA SER A 219 -33.35 31.39 -19.10
C SER A 219 -32.04 30.89 -19.71
N LYS A 220 -31.34 31.73 -20.48
CA LYS A 220 -30.02 31.43 -21.04
C LYS A 220 -28.99 31.16 -19.95
N CYS A 221 -28.92 32.03 -18.93
CA CYS A 221 -28.02 31.86 -17.78
C CYS A 221 -28.29 30.53 -17.05
N HIS A 222 -29.57 30.20 -16.84
CA HIS A 222 -29.94 28.93 -16.22
C HIS A 222 -29.53 27.72 -17.06
N LEU A 223 -29.75 27.76 -18.39
CA LEU A 223 -29.34 26.70 -19.30
C LEU A 223 -27.82 26.51 -19.36
N GLU A 224 -27.06 27.60 -19.36
CA GLU A 224 -25.59 27.57 -19.31
C GLU A 224 -25.12 26.87 -18.03
N LYS A 225 -25.70 27.21 -16.87
CA LYS A 225 -25.40 26.56 -15.60
C LYS A 225 -25.75 25.07 -15.62
N CYS A 226 -26.93 24.70 -16.12
CA CYS A 226 -27.31 23.28 -16.24
C CYS A 226 -26.39 22.50 -17.19
N LEU A 227 -25.85 23.14 -18.22
CA LEU A 227 -24.91 22.52 -19.14
C LEU A 227 -23.54 22.31 -18.47
N GLU A 228 -23.06 23.29 -17.71
CA GLU A 228 -21.84 23.19 -16.90
C GLU A 228 -21.94 22.03 -15.89
N GLU A 229 -23.02 21.97 -15.11
CA GLU A 229 -23.29 20.88 -14.15
C GLU A 229 -23.31 19.50 -14.85
N LYS A 230 -23.85 19.39 -16.07
CA LYS A 230 -23.83 18.14 -16.84
C LYS A 230 -22.44 17.76 -17.33
N MET A 231 -21.62 18.74 -17.74
CA MET A 231 -20.24 18.47 -18.15
C MET A 231 -19.40 18.00 -16.96
N ASP A 232 -19.58 18.62 -15.79
CA ASP A 232 -18.90 18.22 -14.56
C ASP A 232 -19.26 16.79 -14.16
N PHE A 233 -20.56 16.46 -14.15
CA PHE A 233 -21.02 15.09 -13.90
C PHE A 233 -20.43 14.08 -14.89
N GLN A 234 -20.33 14.42 -16.18
CA GLN A 234 -19.73 13.54 -17.18
C GLN A 234 -18.22 13.34 -16.95
N ASN A 235 -17.52 14.38 -16.49
CA ASN A 235 -16.10 14.30 -16.14
C ASN A 235 -15.89 13.43 -14.88
N GLU A 236 -16.69 13.62 -13.84
CA GLU A 236 -16.67 12.79 -12.64
C GLU A 236 -16.97 11.32 -12.96
N TYR A 237 -17.96 11.05 -13.82
CA TYR A 237 -18.29 9.71 -14.27
C TYR A 237 -17.11 9.03 -14.99
N LYS A 238 -16.44 9.73 -15.91
CA LYS A 238 -15.25 9.21 -16.60
C LYS A 238 -14.09 8.94 -15.65
N GLU A 239 -13.89 9.78 -14.63
CA GLU A 239 -12.84 9.56 -13.64
C GLU A 239 -13.16 8.36 -12.75
N SER A 240 -14.43 8.22 -12.33
CA SER A 240 -14.93 7.04 -11.62
C SER A 240 -14.72 5.75 -12.41
N GLU A 241 -14.98 5.76 -13.72
CA GLU A 241 -14.75 4.61 -14.61
C GLU A 241 -13.26 4.22 -14.68
N LYS A 242 -12.34 5.19 -14.78
CA LYS A 242 -10.89 4.93 -14.72
C LYS A 242 -10.47 4.33 -13.38
N ILE A 243 -11.02 4.83 -12.28
CA ILE A 243 -10.73 4.29 -10.93
C ILE A 243 -11.23 2.85 -10.85
N HIS A 244 -12.45 2.58 -11.29
CA HIS A 244 -13.02 1.23 -11.31
C HIS A 244 -12.17 0.26 -12.13
N GLN A 245 -11.71 0.69 -13.32
CA GLN A 245 -10.84 -0.12 -14.16
C GLN A 245 -9.49 -0.44 -13.49
N LYS A 246 -8.88 0.54 -12.82
CA LYS A 246 -7.66 0.30 -12.01
C LYS A 246 -7.90 -0.68 -10.86
N CYS A 247 -9.06 -0.61 -10.19
CA CYS A 247 -9.41 -1.56 -9.13
C CYS A 247 -9.53 -2.99 -9.69
N LEU A 248 -10.21 -3.18 -10.83
CA LEU A 248 -10.31 -4.48 -11.49
C LEU A 248 -8.93 -5.05 -11.90
N GLU A 249 -8.05 -4.20 -12.42
CA GLU A 249 -6.67 -4.61 -12.74
C GLU A 249 -5.88 -5.04 -11.49
N GLN A 250 -6.08 -4.37 -10.36
CA GLN A 250 -5.45 -4.73 -9.08
C GLN A 250 -6.00 -6.03 -8.52
N GLU A 251 -7.32 -6.25 -8.57
CA GLU A 251 -7.95 -7.51 -8.16
C GLU A 251 -7.44 -8.69 -9.01
N HIS A 252 -7.31 -8.50 -10.33
CA HIS A 252 -6.75 -9.53 -11.20
C HIS A 252 -5.29 -9.86 -10.86
N LYS A 253 -4.46 -8.84 -10.55
CA LYS A 253 -3.08 -9.06 -10.07
C LYS A 253 -3.02 -9.79 -8.74
N LEU A 254 -3.90 -9.45 -7.80
CA LEU A 254 -4.00 -10.15 -6.51
C LEU A 254 -4.36 -11.63 -6.70
N ALA A 255 -5.35 -11.92 -7.55
CA ALA A 255 -5.72 -13.30 -7.87
C ALA A 255 -4.55 -14.09 -8.51
N GLN A 256 -3.75 -13.45 -9.36
CA GLN A 256 -2.52 -14.07 -9.90
C GLN A 256 -1.48 -14.36 -8.81
N TYR A 257 -1.28 -13.42 -7.87
CA TYR A 257 -0.37 -13.64 -6.75
C TYR A 257 -0.85 -14.75 -5.82
N GLU A 258 -2.15 -14.86 -5.56
CA GLU A 258 -2.71 -15.96 -4.78
C GLU A 258 -2.43 -17.33 -5.43
N LEU A 259 -2.58 -17.44 -6.75
CA LEU A 259 -2.23 -18.66 -7.49
C LEU A 259 -0.74 -19.01 -7.37
N ILE A 260 0.14 -18.02 -7.46
CA ILE A 260 1.59 -18.21 -7.30
C ILE A 260 1.93 -18.67 -5.88
N ILE A 261 1.33 -18.06 -4.85
CA ILE A 261 1.53 -18.45 -3.45
C ILE A 261 1.08 -19.89 -3.22
N GLU A 262 -0.05 -20.28 -3.78
CA GLU A 262 -0.57 -21.65 -3.65
C GLU A 262 0.34 -22.68 -4.35
N ASP A 263 0.89 -22.36 -5.53
CA ASP A 263 1.89 -23.20 -6.21
C ASP A 263 3.19 -23.33 -5.37
N LEU A 264 3.67 -22.23 -4.79
CA LEU A 264 4.83 -22.25 -3.92
C LEU A 264 4.61 -23.09 -2.66
N ARG A 265 3.42 -23.01 -2.03
CA ARG A 265 3.06 -23.87 -0.89
C ARG A 265 3.04 -25.34 -1.26
N ARG A 266 2.51 -25.69 -2.45
CA ARG A 266 2.55 -27.08 -2.94
C ARG A 266 3.98 -27.57 -3.13
N LYS A 267 4.85 -26.75 -3.72
CA LYS A 267 6.28 -27.06 -3.87
C LYS A 267 7.01 -27.20 -2.54
N GLU A 268 6.67 -26.36 -1.55
CA GLU A 268 7.21 -26.48 -0.20
C GLU A 268 6.84 -27.82 0.46
N ILE A 269 5.58 -28.25 0.35
CA ILE A 269 5.13 -29.56 0.84
C ILE A 269 5.90 -30.69 0.14
N GLN A 270 6.04 -30.63 -1.18
CA GLN A 270 6.83 -31.62 -1.94
C GLN A 270 8.29 -31.66 -1.49
N PHE A 271 8.89 -30.50 -1.24
CA PHE A 271 10.27 -30.42 -0.75
C PHE A 271 10.43 -31.04 0.64
N ILE A 272 9.48 -30.82 1.55
CA ILE A 272 9.47 -31.44 2.87
C ILE A 272 9.39 -32.96 2.75
N GLN A 273 8.48 -33.48 1.92
CA GLN A 273 8.36 -34.92 1.66
C GLN A 273 9.66 -35.51 1.10
N LEU A 274 10.26 -34.87 0.10
CA LEU A 274 11.52 -35.31 -0.50
C LEU A 274 12.67 -35.32 0.53
N LYS A 275 12.68 -34.34 1.44
CA LYS A 275 13.66 -34.26 2.52
C LYS A 275 13.50 -35.39 3.53
N GLU A 276 12.26 -35.74 3.88
CA GLU A 276 11.97 -36.90 4.75
C GLU A 276 12.37 -38.22 4.08
N GLU A 277 12.04 -38.41 2.80
CA GLU A 277 12.48 -39.57 2.01
C GLU A 277 14.00 -39.69 1.96
N TYR A 278 14.69 -38.57 1.72
CA TYR A 278 16.16 -38.53 1.74
C TYR A 278 16.74 -38.92 3.10
N GLN A 279 16.15 -38.44 4.21
CA GLN A 279 16.59 -38.83 5.55
C GLN A 279 16.38 -40.33 5.80
N GLN A 280 15.24 -40.89 5.40
CA GLN A 280 14.99 -42.33 5.52
C GLN A 280 16.00 -43.14 4.70
N TYR A 281 16.30 -42.70 3.47
CA TYR A 281 17.30 -43.35 2.63
C TYR A 281 18.70 -43.30 3.28
N LYS A 282 19.07 -42.17 3.88
CA LYS A 282 20.33 -42.02 4.61
C LYS A 282 20.43 -43.00 5.78
N TYR A 283 19.37 -43.21 6.54
CA TYR A 283 19.35 -44.20 7.62
C TYR A 283 19.51 -45.63 7.10
N LYS A 284 18.80 -45.98 6.01
CA LYS A 284 18.96 -47.29 5.36
C LYS A 284 20.37 -47.52 4.83
N LEU A 285 21.03 -46.49 4.31
CA LEU A 285 22.41 -46.56 3.86
C LEU A 285 23.35 -46.89 5.03
N GLN A 286 23.19 -46.22 6.17
CA GLN A 286 23.97 -46.51 7.39
C GLN A 286 23.72 -47.92 7.93
N GLU A 287 22.48 -48.42 7.83
CA GLU A 287 22.15 -49.79 8.20
C GLU A 287 22.82 -50.80 7.25
N ASN A 288 22.82 -50.53 5.95
CA ASN A 288 23.54 -51.34 4.97
C ASN A 288 25.04 -51.36 5.23
N GLU A 289 25.67 -50.22 5.54
CA GLU A 289 27.10 -50.17 5.90
C GLU A 289 27.40 -51.04 7.13
N LYS A 290 26.53 -51.05 8.16
CA LYS A 290 26.67 -51.95 9.33
C LYS A 290 26.50 -53.42 8.95
N LEU A 291 25.57 -53.73 8.05
CA LEU A 291 25.37 -55.09 7.56
C LEU A 291 26.56 -55.57 6.75
N GLU A 292 27.16 -54.72 5.91
CA GLU A 292 28.39 -55.02 5.17
C GLU A 292 29.55 -55.33 6.12
N GLN A 293 29.80 -54.48 7.13
CA GLN A 293 30.81 -54.74 8.17
C GLN A 293 30.53 -56.07 8.91
N ARG A 294 29.25 -56.38 9.17
CA ARG A 294 28.88 -57.63 9.82
C ARG A 294 29.15 -58.84 8.92
N ILE A 295 28.84 -58.74 7.63
CA ILE A 295 29.13 -59.80 6.65
C ILE A 295 30.64 -60.04 6.57
N GLU A 296 31.45 -58.99 6.50
CA GLU A 296 32.91 -59.08 6.46
C GLU A 296 33.46 -59.79 7.71
N SER A 297 33.02 -59.39 8.92
CA SER A 297 33.41 -60.08 10.16
C SER A 297 32.99 -61.55 10.23
N LEU A 298 31.85 -61.90 9.62
CA LEU A 298 31.39 -63.29 9.56
C LEU A 298 32.17 -64.10 8.51
N GLN A 299 32.62 -63.46 7.43
CA GLN A 299 33.49 -64.09 6.44
C GLN A 299 34.86 -64.40 7.05
N GLU A 300 35.47 -63.45 7.77
CA GLU A 300 36.72 -63.66 8.50
C GLU A 300 36.61 -64.82 9.49
N ARG A 301 35.52 -64.84 10.28
CA ARG A 301 35.27 -65.94 11.24
C ARG A 301 35.10 -67.29 10.54
N ARG A 302 34.41 -67.32 9.40
CA ARG A 302 34.23 -68.54 8.60
C ARG A 302 35.57 -69.07 8.07
N GLU A 303 36.46 -68.20 7.62
CA GLU A 303 37.81 -68.61 7.19
C GLU A 303 38.64 -69.13 8.37
N LEU A 304 38.51 -68.52 9.56
CA LEU A 304 39.13 -69.03 10.79
C LEU A 304 38.59 -70.43 11.15
N ASP A 305 37.27 -70.62 11.11
CA ASP A 305 36.62 -71.90 11.41
C ASP A 305 37.03 -72.99 10.41
N LYS A 306 37.21 -72.65 9.12
CA LYS A 306 37.79 -73.56 8.11
C LYS A 306 39.20 -73.98 8.47
N ASP A 307 40.06 -73.05 8.86
CA ASP A 307 41.45 -73.35 9.27
C ASP A 307 41.48 -74.25 10.52
N VAL A 308 40.63 -73.97 11.52
CA VAL A 308 40.48 -74.81 12.71
C VAL A 308 40.00 -76.21 12.34
N TYR A 309 38.98 -76.33 11.49
CA TYR A 309 38.47 -77.62 11.04
C TYR A 309 39.53 -78.41 10.27
N GLN A 310 40.28 -77.74 9.38
CA GLN A 310 41.34 -78.36 8.59
C GLN A 310 42.48 -78.86 9.49
N LYS A 311 42.94 -78.04 10.45
CA LYS A 311 43.93 -78.45 11.44
C LYS A 311 43.43 -79.60 12.32
N GLY A 312 42.16 -79.58 12.70
CA GLY A 312 41.52 -80.67 13.44
C GLY A 312 41.50 -81.97 12.65
N LYS A 313 41.10 -81.91 11.37
CA LYS A 313 41.12 -83.05 10.45
C LYS A 313 42.54 -83.62 10.31
N GLU A 314 43.55 -82.79 10.10
CA GLU A 314 44.94 -83.22 9.99
C GLU A 314 45.45 -83.89 11.28
N ARG A 315 45.04 -83.41 12.46
CA ARG A 315 45.35 -84.06 13.75
C ARG A 315 44.72 -85.45 13.84
N TYR A 316 43.43 -85.57 13.53
CA TYR A 316 42.73 -86.86 13.56
C TYR A 316 43.30 -87.84 12.54
N GLU A 317 43.67 -87.40 11.34
CA GLU A 317 44.32 -88.25 10.34
C GLU A 317 45.68 -88.77 10.81
N LYS A 318 46.48 -87.93 11.48
CA LYS A 318 47.74 -88.33 12.11
C LYS A 318 47.52 -89.35 13.24
N GLU A 319 46.55 -89.10 14.13
CA GLU A 319 46.21 -90.03 15.21
C GLU A 319 45.72 -91.38 14.68
N ILE A 320 44.87 -91.38 13.66
CA ILE A 320 44.41 -92.62 12.99
C ILE A 320 45.59 -93.35 12.36
N ALA A 321 46.52 -92.65 11.72
CA ALA A 321 47.72 -93.28 11.14
C ALA A 321 48.59 -93.95 12.22
N ILE A 322 48.81 -93.26 13.35
CA ILE A 322 49.54 -93.80 14.51
C ILE A 322 48.81 -95.03 15.08
N LEU A 323 47.50 -94.95 15.28
CA LEU A 323 46.69 -96.07 15.79
C LEU A 323 46.74 -97.27 14.85
N LYS A 324 46.64 -97.06 13.53
CA LYS A 324 46.79 -98.13 12.54
C LYS A 324 48.17 -98.79 12.60
N GLN A 325 49.23 -98.00 12.79
CA GLN A 325 50.58 -98.52 12.95
C GLN A 325 50.71 -99.35 14.24
N ASN A 326 50.21 -98.85 15.37
CA ASN A 326 50.22 -99.57 16.66
C ASN A 326 49.43 -100.89 16.58
N ILE A 327 48.26 -100.89 15.93
CA ILE A 327 47.46 -102.11 15.71
C ILE A 327 48.26 -103.12 14.88
N LYS A 328 48.96 -102.68 13.84
CA LYS A 328 49.80 -103.55 13.00
C LYS A 328 50.94 -104.18 13.80
N GLU A 329 51.60 -103.40 14.66
CA GLU A 329 52.66 -103.89 15.55
C GLU A 329 52.12 -104.89 16.58
N LEU A 330 50.96 -104.61 17.20
CA LEU A 330 50.31 -105.54 18.13
C LEU A 330 49.90 -106.86 17.46
N LEU A 331 49.40 -106.81 16.22
CA LEU A 331 49.08 -108.02 15.45
C LEU A 331 50.33 -108.83 15.12
N LEU A 332 51.46 -108.18 14.82
CA LEU A 332 52.75 -108.85 14.62
C LEU A 332 53.21 -109.54 15.91
N GLN A 333 53.22 -108.82 17.04
CA GLN A 333 53.56 -109.39 18.35
C GLN A 333 52.65 -110.58 18.73
N GLN A 334 51.35 -110.49 18.42
CA GLN A 334 50.42 -111.60 18.64
C GLN A 334 50.76 -112.83 17.78
N SER A 335 51.19 -112.62 16.53
CA SER A 335 51.62 -113.70 15.65
C SER A 335 52.89 -114.38 16.15
N GLU A 336 53.89 -113.61 16.59
CA GLU A 336 55.14 -114.11 17.18
C GLU A 336 54.87 -114.89 18.47
N LEU A 337 53.97 -114.39 19.34
CA LEU A 337 53.55 -115.09 20.55
C LEU A 337 52.84 -116.41 20.24
N LYS A 338 51.98 -116.46 19.22
CA LYS A 338 51.32 -117.70 18.78
C LYS A 338 52.33 -118.72 18.28
N GLU A 339 53.32 -118.29 17.50
CA GLU A 339 54.39 -119.15 17.01
C GLU A 339 55.27 -119.67 18.17
N SER A 340 55.66 -118.80 19.10
CA SER A 340 56.39 -119.20 20.30
C SER A 340 55.60 -120.19 21.16
N LYS A 341 54.28 -119.99 21.31
CA LYS A 341 53.41 -120.92 22.04
C LYS A 341 53.36 -122.28 21.36
N LEU A 342 53.21 -122.31 20.03
CA LEU A 342 53.20 -123.56 19.26
C LEU A 342 54.53 -124.31 19.42
N ASN A 343 55.66 -123.61 19.37
CA ASN A 343 56.99 -124.21 19.58
C ASN A 343 57.13 -124.81 20.98
N LEU A 344 56.66 -124.13 22.01
CA LEU A 344 56.67 -124.65 23.39
C LEU A 344 55.75 -125.86 23.57
N GLU A 345 54.56 -125.86 22.96
CA GLU A 345 53.64 -127.01 22.97
C GLU A 345 54.29 -128.23 22.28
N LEU A 346 54.98 -128.02 21.18
CA LEU A 346 55.69 -129.07 20.44
C LEU A 346 56.88 -129.62 21.23
N GLU A 347 57.65 -128.76 21.91
CA GLU A 347 58.72 -129.19 22.81
C GLU A 347 58.19 -129.99 24.00
N LEU A 348 57.05 -129.58 24.55
CA LEU A 348 56.38 -130.28 25.66
C LEU A 348 55.88 -131.67 25.23
N GLN A 349 55.27 -131.79 24.05
CA GLN A 349 54.89 -133.10 23.48
C GLN A 349 56.11 -134.00 23.26
N GLN A 350 57.22 -133.46 22.75
CA GLN A 350 58.45 -134.24 22.59
C GLN A 350 59.00 -134.73 23.93
N LYS A 351 59.00 -133.88 24.96
CA LYS A 351 59.41 -134.27 26.32
C LYS A 351 58.48 -135.32 26.93
N GLN A 352 57.16 -135.18 26.76
CA GLN A 352 56.20 -136.20 27.18
C GLN A 352 56.43 -137.54 26.46
N ALA A 353 56.64 -137.54 25.15
CA ALA A 353 56.94 -138.77 24.40
C ALA A 353 58.24 -139.45 24.86
N ARG A 354 59.29 -138.67 25.17
CA ARG A 354 60.53 -139.20 25.77
C ARG A 354 60.29 -139.82 27.14
N LEU A 355 59.49 -139.17 27.98
CA LEU A 355 59.12 -139.69 29.30
C LEU A 355 58.35 -141.01 29.18
N THR A 356 57.36 -141.10 28.28
CA THR A 356 56.59 -142.33 28.05
C THR A 356 57.50 -143.49 27.63
N ARG A 357 58.44 -143.26 26.70
CA ARG A 357 59.43 -144.28 26.31
C ARG A 357 60.32 -144.70 27.48
N SER A 358 60.73 -143.75 28.31
CA SER A 358 61.52 -144.07 29.52
C SER A 358 60.71 -144.89 30.52
N LEU A 359 59.42 -144.60 30.70
CA LEU A 359 58.53 -145.37 31.58
C LEU A 359 58.26 -146.77 31.03
N GLU A 360 58.13 -146.93 29.70
CA GLU A 360 58.05 -148.24 29.07
C GLU A 360 59.34 -149.04 29.27
N GLN A 361 60.51 -148.42 29.07
CA GLN A 361 61.80 -149.04 29.36
C GLN A 361 61.90 -149.53 30.80
N ILE A 362 61.50 -148.68 31.76
CA ILE A 362 61.43 -149.03 33.19
C ILE A 362 60.52 -150.24 33.40
N LYS A 363 59.31 -150.25 32.81
CA LYS A 363 58.38 -151.39 32.90
C LYS A 363 58.97 -152.68 32.32
N THR A 364 59.64 -152.63 31.18
CA THR A 364 60.33 -153.81 30.62
C THR A 364 61.41 -154.31 31.57
N THR A 365 62.23 -153.42 32.12
CA THR A 365 63.24 -153.83 33.12
C THR A 365 62.60 -154.37 34.39
N GLU A 366 61.48 -153.81 34.86
CA GLU A 366 60.72 -154.33 36.01
C GLU A 366 60.19 -155.75 35.73
N ILE A 367 59.72 -156.03 34.51
CA ILE A 367 59.29 -157.38 34.10
C ILE A 367 60.49 -158.35 34.07
N GLU A 368 61.61 -157.94 33.49
CA GLU A 368 62.85 -158.74 33.47
C GLU A 368 63.37 -159.03 34.88
N TYR A 369 63.40 -158.03 35.77
CA TYR A 369 63.76 -158.23 37.18
C TYR A 369 62.73 -159.11 37.90
N GLY A 370 61.43 -158.96 37.64
CA GLY A 370 60.38 -159.82 38.19
C GLY A 370 60.43 -161.27 37.70
N GLN A 371 61.00 -161.53 36.53
CA GLN A 371 61.32 -162.89 36.06
C GLN A 371 62.56 -163.44 36.76
N LYS A 372 63.64 -162.66 36.86
CA LYS A 372 64.85 -163.03 37.61
C LYS A 372 64.57 -163.33 39.09
N ILE A 373 63.68 -162.56 39.73
CA ILE A 373 63.28 -162.80 41.12
C ILE A 373 62.55 -164.14 41.25
N ARG A 374 61.70 -164.52 40.29
CA ARG A 374 61.03 -165.83 40.28
C ARG A 374 62.01 -166.98 40.07
N GLU A 375 62.95 -166.82 39.14
CA GLU A 375 64.05 -167.80 38.95
C GLU A 375 64.90 -167.96 40.22
N LEU A 376 65.19 -166.87 40.92
CA LEU A 376 65.91 -166.89 42.19
C LEU A 376 65.09 -167.49 43.34
N GLN A 377 63.77 -167.30 43.35
CA GLN A 377 62.86 -167.89 44.35
C GLN A 377 62.74 -169.41 44.17
N ASP A 378 62.63 -169.90 42.93
CA ASP A 378 62.62 -171.35 42.63
C ASP A 378 63.96 -172.02 43.00
N LEU A 379 65.08 -171.31 42.83
CA LEU A 379 66.41 -171.72 43.28
C LEU A 379 66.59 -171.67 44.81
N LEU A 380 65.85 -170.81 45.51
CA LEU A 380 65.93 -170.68 46.97
C LEU A 380 65.16 -171.80 47.69
N GLU A 381 64.04 -172.25 47.13
CA GLU A 381 63.24 -173.34 47.72
C GLU A 381 63.93 -174.70 47.64
N THR A 382 64.93 -174.85 46.76
CA THR A 382 65.79 -176.03 46.66
C THR A 382 67.01 -176.02 47.58
N LEU A 383 67.32 -174.91 48.28
CA LEU A 383 68.63 -174.73 48.92
C LEU A 383 68.65 -174.41 50.43
N HIS A 384 67.53 -174.26 51.14
CA HIS A 384 67.57 -173.92 52.58
C HIS A 384 66.87 -174.95 53.49
N GLN A 385 67.50 -176.13 53.57
CA GLN A 385 67.45 -177.08 54.68
C GLN A 385 68.64 -176.88 55.65
N ALA A 386 69.24 -175.68 55.70
CA ALA A 386 70.35 -175.34 56.59
C ALA A 386 70.38 -173.83 56.92
N GLU A 387 70.40 -173.54 58.22
CA GLU A 387 70.94 -172.37 58.92
C GLU A 387 70.33 -170.95 58.78
N GLU A 388 70.69 -170.20 59.83
CA GLU A 388 70.08 -169.03 60.48
C GLU A 388 70.65 -167.66 60.04
N GLU A 389 69.88 -166.62 60.41
CA GLU A 389 70.26 -165.21 60.71
C GLU A 389 70.61 -164.17 59.61
N MET A 390 69.80 -163.08 59.59
CA MET A 390 70.08 -161.59 59.60
C MET A 390 71.28 -161.00 58.80
N PRO A 391 71.34 -159.69 58.37
CA PRO A 391 70.77 -158.48 59.00
C PRO A 391 70.32 -157.29 58.07
N LYS A 392 69.90 -156.19 58.73
CA LYS A 392 69.56 -154.83 58.25
C LYS A 392 70.78 -153.98 57.84
N ILE A 393 70.59 -152.98 56.94
CA ILE A 393 71.32 -151.68 56.94
C ILE A 393 70.38 -150.52 56.53
N THR A 394 70.54 -149.41 57.24
CA THR A 394 69.86 -148.10 57.22
C THR A 394 70.65 -147.03 56.42
N ASN A 395 70.00 -145.90 56.08
CA ASN A 395 70.43 -144.48 56.35
C ASN A 395 70.04 -143.47 55.23
N THR A 396 69.16 -142.49 55.51
CA THR A 396 69.40 -141.02 55.81
C THR A 396 69.50 -140.13 54.56
N THR A 397 69.10 -138.85 54.47
CA THR A 397 68.38 -137.86 55.31
C THR A 397 68.06 -136.61 54.45
N ASN A 398 66.99 -135.89 54.82
CA ASN A 398 66.59 -134.49 54.57
C ASN A 398 67.56 -133.48 53.92
N GLN A 399 67.00 -132.53 53.15
CA GLN A 399 66.88 -131.09 53.51
C GLN A 399 66.30 -130.25 52.35
N GLN A 400 65.29 -129.40 52.63
CA GLN A 400 65.32 -127.92 52.45
C GLN A 400 63.89 -127.30 52.46
N LEU A 401 63.42 -126.95 53.65
CA LEU A 401 62.51 -125.82 53.91
C LEU A 401 63.36 -124.53 53.92
N SER A 402 63.26 -123.67 52.90
CA SER A 402 63.76 -122.28 52.99
C SER A 402 63.26 -121.36 51.86
N GLN A 403 61.95 -121.16 51.70
CA GLN A 403 61.41 -120.15 50.78
C GLN A 403 60.23 -119.29 51.30
N GLU A 404 59.86 -119.36 52.58
CA GLU A 404 58.71 -118.60 53.11
C GLU A 404 59.02 -117.27 53.82
N MET A 405 60.28 -116.87 54.00
CA MET A 405 60.63 -115.61 54.72
C MET A 405 60.91 -114.38 53.82
N LYS A 406 60.33 -114.28 52.62
CA LYS A 406 60.46 -113.06 51.77
C LYS A 406 59.16 -112.32 51.46
N LEU A 407 58.00 -112.81 51.90
CA LEU A 407 56.69 -112.20 51.58
C LEU A 407 56.11 -111.25 52.65
N SER A 408 56.76 -111.10 53.81
CA SER A 408 56.21 -110.29 54.91
C SER A 408 56.71 -108.83 54.95
N ILE A 409 57.80 -108.49 54.25
CA ILE A 409 58.37 -107.12 54.27
C ILE A 409 57.75 -106.21 53.19
N ASN A 410 57.22 -106.78 52.09
CA ASN A 410 56.68 -105.98 50.98
C ASN A 410 55.28 -105.39 51.27
N MET A 411 54.48 -106.01 52.14
CA MET A 411 53.10 -105.53 52.43
C MET A 411 53.05 -104.34 53.40
N LYS A 412 54.13 -104.02 54.11
CA LYS A 412 54.16 -102.84 55.02
C LYS A 412 54.50 -101.53 54.30
N ASN A 413 55.23 -101.57 53.18
CA ASN A 413 55.55 -100.38 52.40
C ASN A 413 54.40 -99.97 51.46
N GLU A 414 53.72 -100.91 50.82
CA GLU A 414 52.56 -100.60 49.95
C GLU A 414 51.39 -99.99 50.71
N ASN A 415 51.19 -100.35 52.00
CA ASN A 415 50.12 -99.77 52.82
C ASN A 415 50.40 -98.31 53.23
N PHE A 416 51.68 -97.92 53.40
CA PHE A 416 52.06 -96.55 53.75
C PHE A 416 51.93 -95.61 52.55
N GLU A 417 52.33 -96.05 51.35
CA GLU A 417 52.13 -95.30 50.10
C GLU A 417 50.65 -95.17 49.75
N ARG A 418 49.84 -96.22 49.95
CA ARG A 418 48.38 -96.14 49.79
C ARG A 418 47.74 -95.12 50.74
N GLU A 419 48.08 -95.12 52.03
CA GLU A 419 47.53 -94.13 52.98
C GLU A 419 47.95 -92.69 52.64
N TYR A 420 49.16 -92.50 52.11
CA TYR A 420 49.63 -91.19 51.65
C TYR A 420 48.81 -90.70 50.45
N TYR A 421 48.66 -91.54 49.41
CA TYR A 421 47.87 -91.18 48.22
C TYR A 421 46.37 -91.01 48.53
N ILE A 422 45.81 -91.76 49.48
CA ILE A 422 44.42 -91.57 49.92
C ILE A 422 44.26 -90.21 50.62
N LYS A 423 45.19 -89.81 51.51
CA LYS A 423 45.16 -88.49 52.17
C LYS A 423 45.38 -87.34 51.18
N GLU A 424 46.24 -87.52 50.19
CA GLU A 424 46.53 -86.52 49.18
C GLU A 424 45.37 -86.36 48.18
N ASN A 425 44.75 -87.47 47.76
CA ASN A 425 43.50 -87.43 46.99
C ASN A 425 42.37 -86.79 47.77
N HIS A 426 42.24 -87.05 49.07
CA HIS A 426 41.19 -86.43 49.88
C HIS A 426 41.38 -84.91 49.99
N LYS A 427 42.64 -84.43 50.12
CA LYS A 427 42.97 -82.99 50.04
C LYS A 427 42.66 -82.39 48.67
N LEU A 428 42.94 -83.11 47.59
CA LEU A 428 42.63 -82.64 46.23
C LEU A 428 41.12 -82.60 46.00
N GLU A 429 40.35 -83.58 46.49
CA GLU A 429 38.89 -83.58 46.43
C GLU A 429 38.26 -82.43 47.21
N GLU A 430 38.76 -82.11 48.42
CA GLU A 430 38.29 -80.94 49.16
C GLU A 430 38.61 -79.64 48.40
N LYS A 431 39.80 -79.55 47.80
CA LYS A 431 40.21 -78.37 47.02
C LYS A 431 39.41 -78.23 45.73
N ILE A 432 39.03 -79.34 45.09
CA ILE A 432 38.11 -79.35 43.94
C ILE A 432 36.73 -78.87 44.39
N LYS A 433 36.20 -79.35 45.51
CA LYS A 433 34.90 -78.89 46.04
C LYS A 433 34.92 -77.39 46.37
N GLU A 434 35.99 -76.89 46.94
CA GLU A 434 36.16 -75.47 47.27
C GLU A 434 36.23 -74.60 46.00
N LEU A 435 36.99 -75.02 44.99
CA LEU A 435 37.04 -74.34 43.69
C LEU A 435 35.69 -74.40 42.95
N GLN A 436 34.96 -75.51 43.03
CA GLN A 436 33.61 -75.63 42.47
C GLN A 436 32.64 -74.66 43.13
N ALA A 437 32.73 -74.48 44.45
CA ALA A 437 31.93 -73.53 45.20
C ALA A 437 32.25 -72.08 44.79
N GLN A 438 33.53 -71.74 44.63
CA GLN A 438 33.94 -70.41 44.16
C GLN A 438 33.48 -70.12 42.73
N ILE A 439 33.54 -71.10 41.82
CA ILE A 439 33.05 -70.95 40.44
C ILE A 439 31.54 -70.71 40.43
N ASN A 440 30.77 -71.47 41.21
CA ASN A 440 29.32 -71.29 41.31
C ASN A 440 28.95 -69.92 41.90
N GLU A 441 29.69 -69.45 42.90
CA GLU A 441 29.49 -68.13 43.50
C GLU A 441 29.83 -67.00 42.51
N MET A 442 30.91 -67.15 41.73
CA MET A 442 31.23 -66.23 40.65
C MET A 442 30.15 -66.19 39.56
N GLN A 443 29.65 -67.35 39.11
CA GLN A 443 28.57 -67.41 38.11
C GLN A 443 27.29 -66.75 38.61
N MET A 444 26.91 -66.99 39.87
CA MET A 444 25.74 -66.34 40.49
C MET A 444 25.89 -64.81 40.54
N VAL A 445 27.10 -64.30 40.81
CA VAL A 445 27.38 -62.86 40.82
C VAL A 445 27.35 -62.26 39.41
N GLU A 446 27.84 -62.99 38.41
CA GLU A 446 27.85 -62.57 37.01
C GLU A 446 26.42 -62.55 36.42
N GLU A 447 25.63 -63.60 36.66
CA GLU A 447 24.21 -63.66 36.28
C GLU A 447 23.38 -62.56 36.97
N SER A 448 23.66 -62.27 38.25
CA SER A 448 23.02 -61.19 38.99
C SER A 448 23.34 -59.80 38.40
N LYS A 449 24.59 -59.56 38.00
CA LYS A 449 24.98 -58.32 37.31
C LYS A 449 24.32 -58.17 35.95
N ASP A 450 24.26 -59.25 35.17
CA ASP A 450 23.61 -59.25 33.86
C ASP A 450 22.09 -59.04 33.96
N GLN A 451 21.44 -59.64 34.96
CA GLN A 451 20.02 -59.40 35.23
C GLN A 451 19.76 -57.96 35.66
N LYS A 452 20.61 -57.39 36.53
CA LYS A 452 20.48 -56.00 36.98
C LYS A 452 20.64 -55.01 35.83
N SER A 453 21.63 -55.23 34.96
CA SER A 453 21.85 -54.44 33.74
C SER A 453 20.64 -54.49 32.79
N LYS A 454 20.06 -55.68 32.56
CA LYS A 454 18.84 -55.83 31.77
C LYS A 454 17.65 -55.11 32.39
N PHE A 455 17.49 -55.18 33.72
CA PHE A 455 16.39 -54.52 34.42
C PHE A 455 16.51 -52.98 34.38
N GLU A 456 17.72 -52.44 34.56
CA GLU A 456 17.98 -51.00 34.42
C GLU A 456 17.72 -50.51 32.99
N SER A 457 18.13 -51.28 31.97
CA SER A 457 17.84 -50.96 30.57
C SER A 457 16.33 -51.00 30.27
N GLN A 458 15.59 -51.97 30.81
CA GLN A 458 14.14 -52.06 30.65
C GLN A 458 13.41 -50.92 31.38
N LEU A 459 13.89 -50.52 32.56
CA LEU A 459 13.34 -49.40 33.32
C LEU A 459 13.54 -48.07 32.56
N GLN A 460 14.72 -47.84 31.98
CA GLN A 460 14.99 -46.66 31.16
C GLN A 460 14.12 -46.61 29.90
N GLN A 461 13.93 -47.76 29.22
CA GLN A 461 13.01 -47.84 28.07
C GLN A 461 11.57 -47.55 28.49
N SER A 462 11.11 -48.09 29.62
CA SER A 462 9.76 -47.84 30.15
C SER A 462 9.53 -46.35 30.47
N GLN A 463 10.52 -45.69 31.08
CA GLN A 463 10.47 -44.24 31.35
C GLN A 463 10.42 -43.41 30.05
N GLN A 464 11.20 -43.78 29.04
CA GLN A 464 11.15 -43.11 27.72
C GLN A 464 9.80 -43.31 27.02
N ILE A 465 9.24 -44.51 27.08
CA ILE A 465 7.91 -44.82 26.52
C ILE A 465 6.82 -44.00 27.25
N SER A 466 6.88 -43.90 28.58
CA SER A 466 5.96 -43.05 29.35
C SER A 466 6.02 -41.59 28.91
N LEU A 467 7.23 -41.05 28.74
CA LEU A 467 7.46 -39.66 28.38
C LEU A 467 7.01 -39.35 26.94
N LEU A 468 7.19 -40.30 26.02
CA LEU A 468 6.65 -40.24 24.66
C LEU A 468 5.12 -40.32 24.65
N THR A 469 4.53 -41.16 25.49
CA THR A 469 3.08 -41.32 25.62
C THR A 469 2.42 -40.02 26.11
N ASP A 470 3.02 -39.36 27.10
CA ASP A 470 2.57 -38.07 27.60
C ASP A 470 2.65 -36.97 26.53
N LYS A 471 3.74 -36.93 25.75
CA LYS A 471 3.87 -36.00 24.62
C LYS A 471 2.82 -36.25 23.53
N ILE A 472 2.54 -37.51 23.20
CA ILE A 472 1.50 -37.85 22.22
C ILE A 472 0.13 -37.37 22.71
N LYS A 473 -0.16 -37.54 24.01
CA LYS A 473 -1.41 -37.06 24.61
C LYS A 473 -1.54 -35.53 24.54
N GLN A 474 -0.46 -34.80 24.83
CA GLN A 474 -0.43 -33.33 24.68
C GLN A 474 -0.66 -32.90 23.23
N PHE A 475 -0.05 -33.58 22.25
CA PHE A 475 -0.28 -33.30 20.83
C PHE A 475 -1.72 -33.58 20.39
N GLN A 476 -2.35 -34.62 20.93
CA GLN A 476 -3.75 -34.94 20.66
C GLN A 476 -4.70 -33.88 21.23
N GLU A 477 -4.45 -33.39 22.45
CA GLU A 477 -5.23 -32.31 23.07
C GLU A 477 -5.08 -31.00 22.30
N HIS A 478 -3.85 -30.64 21.90
CA HIS A 478 -3.58 -29.46 21.08
C HIS A 478 -4.29 -29.53 19.71
N ASN A 479 -4.26 -30.69 19.04
CA ASN A 479 -4.97 -30.89 17.78
C ASN A 479 -6.50 -30.80 17.93
N GLN A 480 -7.06 -31.24 19.06
CA GLN A 480 -8.49 -31.06 19.33
C GLN A 480 -8.84 -29.57 19.54
N GLN A 481 -7.98 -28.80 20.20
CA GLN A 481 -8.18 -27.35 20.34
C GLN A 481 -8.11 -26.63 18.99
N LEU A 482 -7.14 -26.95 18.14
CA LEU A 482 -7.04 -26.39 16.79
C LEU A 482 -8.26 -26.71 15.92
N LYS A 483 -8.81 -27.93 16.03
CA LYS A 483 -10.06 -28.29 15.35
C LYS A 483 -11.24 -27.41 15.80
N LYS A 484 -11.39 -27.21 17.11
CA LYS A 484 -12.45 -26.33 17.65
C LYS A 484 -12.29 -24.89 17.16
N GLN A 485 -11.08 -24.34 17.19
CA GLN A 485 -10.80 -22.99 16.70
C GLN A 485 -11.11 -22.85 15.20
N ASN A 486 -10.76 -23.84 14.38
CA ASN A 486 -11.07 -23.84 12.95
C ASN A 486 -12.59 -23.92 12.67
N GLU A 487 -13.34 -24.70 13.44
CA GLU A 487 -14.81 -24.73 13.32
C GLU A 487 -15.45 -23.41 13.70
N GLU A 488 -14.92 -22.74 14.73
CA GLU A 488 -15.39 -21.42 15.17
C GLU A 488 -15.07 -20.33 14.15
N LEU A 489 -13.86 -20.35 13.56
CA LEU A 489 -13.47 -19.50 12.44
C LEU A 489 -14.37 -19.71 11.21
N LYS A 490 -14.72 -20.97 10.89
CA LYS A 490 -15.68 -21.26 9.82
C LYS A 490 -17.06 -20.67 10.10
N LYS A 491 -17.58 -20.80 11.32
CA LYS A 491 -18.85 -20.19 11.74
C LYS A 491 -18.83 -18.67 11.64
N GLN A 492 -17.76 -18.03 12.12
CA GLN A 492 -17.60 -16.57 12.01
C GLN A 492 -17.55 -16.11 10.55
N THR A 493 -16.86 -16.86 9.69
CA THR A 493 -16.75 -16.54 8.26
C THR A 493 -18.09 -16.71 7.53
N GLN A 494 -18.87 -17.74 7.87
CA GLN A 494 -20.23 -17.91 7.35
C GLN A 494 -21.18 -16.80 7.82
N ASN A 495 -21.13 -16.44 9.11
CA ASN A 495 -21.97 -15.35 9.63
C ASN A 495 -21.64 -14.01 8.99
N LYS A 496 -20.36 -13.71 8.75
CA LYS A 496 -19.94 -12.50 8.02
C LYS A 496 -20.47 -12.48 6.58
N LYS A 497 -20.41 -13.62 5.87
CA LYS A 497 -20.97 -13.72 4.52
C LYS A 497 -22.49 -13.50 4.50
N PHE A 498 -23.21 -14.08 5.46
CA PHE A 498 -24.66 -13.88 5.58
C PHE A 498 -25.02 -12.41 5.87
N THR A 499 -24.33 -11.77 6.83
CA THR A 499 -24.58 -10.34 7.14
C THR A 499 -24.22 -9.41 5.98
N GLN A 500 -23.19 -9.74 5.20
CA GLN A 500 -22.84 -8.98 4.01
C GLN A 500 -23.90 -9.12 2.90
N ILE A 501 -24.37 -10.34 2.65
CA ILE A 501 -25.47 -10.59 1.70
C ILE A 501 -26.75 -9.87 2.13
N ASP A 502 -27.13 -9.93 3.41
CA ASP A 502 -28.32 -9.22 3.91
C ASP A 502 -28.19 -7.70 3.76
N SER A 503 -26.98 -7.15 3.96
CA SER A 503 -26.72 -5.73 3.74
C SER A 503 -26.82 -5.34 2.25
N GLU A 504 -26.33 -6.18 1.35
CA GLU A 504 -26.42 -5.97 -0.10
C GLU A 504 -27.87 -6.09 -0.60
N ILE A 505 -28.65 -7.04 -0.09
CA ILE A 505 -30.09 -7.18 -0.38
C ILE A 505 -30.87 -5.96 0.11
N SER A 506 -30.52 -5.42 1.29
CA SER A 506 -31.15 -4.21 1.82
C SER A 506 -30.85 -2.98 0.96
N VAL A 507 -29.60 -2.81 0.53
CA VAL A 507 -29.19 -1.73 -0.39
C VAL A 507 -29.88 -1.86 -1.75
N LEU A 508 -29.96 -3.07 -2.30
CA LEU A 508 -30.67 -3.33 -3.56
C LEU A 508 -32.16 -3.03 -3.44
N SER A 509 -32.80 -3.35 -2.31
CA SER A 509 -34.21 -3.02 -2.08
C SER A 509 -34.44 -1.50 -2.01
N LEU A 510 -33.56 -0.77 -1.34
CA LEU A 510 -33.61 0.70 -1.27
C LEU A 510 -33.41 1.35 -2.65
N LEU A 511 -32.47 0.83 -3.45
CA LEU A 511 -32.26 1.27 -4.82
C LEU A 511 -33.49 0.98 -5.68
N GLN A 512 -34.12 -0.18 -5.51
CA GLN A 512 -35.33 -0.56 -6.24
C GLN A 512 -36.52 0.34 -5.88
N GLU A 513 -36.69 0.70 -4.59
CA GLU A 513 -37.68 1.68 -4.14
C GLU A 513 -37.41 3.08 -4.69
N ALA A 514 -36.16 3.54 -4.65
CA ALA A 514 -35.77 4.85 -5.19
C ALA A 514 -36.02 4.92 -6.71
N LEU A 515 -35.73 3.84 -7.43
CA LEU A 515 -35.95 3.73 -8.86
C LEU A 515 -37.45 3.69 -9.19
N ALA A 516 -38.25 2.94 -8.42
CA ALA A 516 -39.71 2.93 -8.56
C ALA A 516 -40.33 4.32 -8.29
N LYS A 517 -39.78 5.08 -7.34
CA LYS A 517 -40.20 6.45 -7.04
C LYS A 517 -39.87 7.41 -8.18
N LYS A 518 -38.66 7.34 -8.72
CA LYS A 518 -38.23 8.08 -9.93
C LYS A 518 -39.08 7.76 -11.15
N VAL A 519 -39.43 6.48 -11.37
CA VAL A 519 -40.30 6.06 -12.48
C VAL A 519 -41.73 6.60 -12.31
N LYS A 520 -42.27 6.62 -11.09
CA LYS A 520 -43.56 7.27 -10.79
C LYS A 520 -43.52 8.77 -11.05
N GLU A 521 -42.47 9.46 -10.60
CA GLU A 521 -42.29 10.90 -10.85
C GLU A 521 -42.23 11.20 -12.36
N TYR A 522 -41.51 10.40 -13.14
CA TYR A 522 -41.45 10.53 -14.60
C TYR A 522 -42.82 10.34 -15.26
N LYS A 523 -43.57 9.30 -14.86
CA LYS A 523 -44.94 9.07 -15.38
C LYS A 523 -45.92 10.17 -15.00
N CYS A 524 -45.76 10.79 -13.84
CA CYS A 524 -46.57 11.95 -13.44
C CYS A 524 -46.23 13.20 -14.26
N GLN A 525 -45.00 13.35 -14.73
CA GLN A 525 -44.60 14.46 -15.61
C GLN A 525 -45.08 14.29 -17.05
N GLU A 526 -45.23 13.07 -17.56
CA GLU A 526 -45.79 12.82 -18.90
C GLU A 526 -47.30 13.09 -18.99
N ASN A 527 -48.06 12.98 -17.89
CA ASN A 527 -49.51 13.25 -17.88
C ASN A 527 -49.86 14.75 -17.70
N ILE A 528 -48.88 15.65 -17.67
CA ILE A 528 -49.07 17.11 -17.53
C ILE A 528 -48.82 17.85 -18.86
N LYS A 529 -48.54 17.13 -19.96
CA LYS A 529 -48.62 17.65 -21.32
C LYS A 529 -49.89 17.14 -21.98
#